data_AF-A0A259Y1Z9-F1
#
_entry.id   AF-A0A259Y1Z9-F1
#
_cell.length_a   1.000
_cell.length_b   1.000
_cell.length_c   1.000
_cell.angle_alpha   90.00
_cell.angle_beta   90.00
_cell.angle_gamma   90.00
#
_symmetry.space_group_name_H-M   'P 1'
#
loop_
_entity.id
_entity.type
_entity.pdbx_description
1 polymer ?
#
loop_
_entity_poly.entity_id
_entity_poly.type
_entity_poly.pdbx_seq_one_letter_code
_entity_poly.pdbx_strand_id
1 'polypeptide(L)'
;MVGSARANRSRRQSYVAMDRRECDMTVADQKVSERENAEHRARPPQKRAQRTRDALITGAARTIACGGSGVTVNDLIQAAGVTKGGMYFHFPSKDAVVHAVVDQAARQCEFLRAHRPSTGDTVADVQDLLGGYFTHAKRYWSLRAAAVLWTDLHYEDVARAATYHPLRAAVLALLTSNGRLPTISVDTADAVMAIVCGVTTTAGPGGFGDGGDLDTVLRLTGPVIAAAGAVAV
;
A
#
# COMPACT_ATOMS: atom_id res chain seq x y z
N MET A 1 -11.60 -41.88 55.55
CA MET A 1 -10.50 -42.37 54.70
C MET A 1 -10.15 -41.29 53.69
N VAL A 2 -8.86 -41.21 53.39
CA VAL A 2 -8.10 -40.19 52.65
C VAL A 2 -8.51 -40.05 51.17
N GLY A 3 -8.30 -38.86 50.57
CA GLY A 3 -7.99 -38.69 49.14
C GLY A 3 -8.86 -37.66 48.40
N SER A 4 -8.51 -36.36 48.35
CA SER A 4 -7.66 -35.74 47.32
C SER A 4 -8.15 -35.90 45.87
N ALA A 5 -8.57 -34.81 45.22
CA ALA A 5 -7.77 -34.17 44.15
C ALA A 5 -8.57 -33.12 43.35
N ARG A 6 -7.87 -32.01 43.11
CA ARG A 6 -8.17 -30.88 42.20
C ARG A 6 -8.43 -31.30 40.75
N ALA A 7 -9.00 -30.31 40.04
CA ALA A 7 -8.59 -29.81 38.72
C ALA A 7 -9.46 -30.16 37.50
N ASN A 8 -10.06 -29.06 36.99
CA ASN A 8 -9.73 -28.49 35.67
C ASN A 8 -10.37 -29.13 34.42
N ARG A 9 -11.51 -28.52 34.03
CA ARG A 9 -11.68 -27.79 32.76
C ARG A 9 -10.95 -28.40 31.55
N SER A 10 -11.67 -29.20 30.76
CA SER A 10 -11.48 -29.29 29.30
C SER A 10 -12.41 -30.35 28.69
N ARG A 11 -12.99 -29.99 27.53
CA ARG A 11 -13.57 -30.83 26.47
C ARG A 11 -15.02 -31.31 26.61
N ARG A 12 -15.85 -30.64 25.81
CA ARG A 12 -16.67 -31.21 24.74
C ARG A 12 -17.43 -32.50 25.06
N GLN A 13 -18.72 -32.34 25.31
CA GLN A 13 -19.84 -33.06 24.71
C GLN A 13 -21.03 -32.65 25.58
N SER A 14 -21.91 -31.79 25.11
CA SER A 14 -23.05 -32.26 24.34
C SER A 14 -23.67 -31.09 23.61
N TYR A 15 -23.80 -31.26 22.29
CA TYR A 15 -24.76 -30.53 21.49
C TYR A 15 -26.17 -30.83 22.04
N VAL A 16 -27.12 -29.95 21.72
CA VAL A 16 -28.58 -30.04 21.97
C VAL A 16 -29.08 -29.17 23.13
N ALA A 17 -29.44 -27.94 22.79
CA ALA A 17 -30.79 -27.40 23.00
C ALA A 17 -30.89 -26.07 22.23
N MET A 18 -31.30 -26.14 20.96
CA MET A 18 -31.69 -24.96 20.19
C MET A 18 -33.10 -24.53 20.59
N ASP A 19 -33.23 -23.29 21.04
CA ASP A 19 -34.50 -22.56 21.06
C ASP A 19 -34.93 -22.29 19.61
N ARG A 20 -36.13 -22.74 19.26
CA ARG A 20 -36.62 -22.95 17.87
C ARG A 20 -37.64 -21.89 17.45
N ARG A 21 -37.40 -20.61 17.74
CA ARG A 21 -38.31 -19.54 17.32
C ARG A 21 -37.56 -18.33 16.77
N GLU A 22 -36.94 -18.51 15.60
CA GLU A 22 -36.72 -17.50 14.55
C GLU A 22 -35.70 -18.07 13.54
N CYS A 23 -36.20 -18.86 12.59
CA CYS A 23 -35.44 -19.19 11.38
C CYS A 23 -36.44 -19.60 10.29
N ASP A 24 -37.45 -18.77 10.05
CA ASP A 24 -38.33 -18.94 8.89
C ASP A 24 -37.67 -18.24 7.69
N MET A 25 -36.60 -18.86 7.20
CA MET A 25 -35.98 -18.51 5.93
C MET A 25 -36.96 -18.91 4.82
N THR A 26 -37.52 -17.93 4.14
CA THR A 26 -38.52 -18.19 3.10
C THR A 26 -37.90 -18.97 1.93
N VAL A 27 -38.72 -19.71 1.17
CA VAL A 27 -38.29 -20.44 -0.04
C VAL A 27 -37.62 -19.51 -1.08
N ALA A 28 -37.88 -18.20 -1.01
CA ALA A 28 -37.18 -17.19 -1.81
C ALA A 28 -35.73 -16.98 -1.35
N ASP A 29 -35.45 -16.96 -0.04
CA ASP A 29 -34.10 -16.80 0.52
C ASP A 29 -33.22 -18.03 0.28
N GLN A 30 -33.79 -19.24 0.29
CA GLN A 30 -33.08 -20.47 -0.10
C GLN A 30 -32.66 -20.44 -1.58
N LYS A 31 -33.55 -19.97 -2.47
CA LYS A 31 -33.25 -19.84 -3.91
C LYS A 31 -32.20 -18.77 -4.21
N VAL A 32 -32.13 -17.70 -3.42
CA VAL A 32 -31.09 -16.66 -3.55
C VAL A 32 -29.73 -17.20 -3.11
N SER A 33 -29.65 -17.84 -1.94
CA SER A 33 -28.43 -18.49 -1.41
C SER A 33 -27.90 -19.58 -2.35
N GLU A 34 -28.77 -20.43 -2.91
CA GLU A 34 -28.38 -21.49 -3.84
C GLU A 34 -27.88 -20.95 -5.18
N ARG A 35 -28.47 -19.86 -5.69
CA ARG A 35 -28.01 -19.19 -6.91
C ARG A 35 -26.67 -18.50 -6.70
N GLU A 36 -26.46 -17.82 -5.58
CA GLU A 36 -25.17 -17.23 -5.23
C GLU A 36 -24.07 -18.31 -5.08
N ASN A 37 -24.39 -19.46 -4.48
CA ASN A 37 -23.46 -20.57 -4.32
C ASN A 37 -23.14 -21.27 -5.66
N ALA A 38 -24.14 -21.40 -6.55
CA ALA A 38 -23.98 -21.95 -7.89
C ALA A 38 -23.15 -21.00 -8.79
N GLU A 39 -23.39 -19.69 -8.71
CA GLU A 39 -22.57 -18.68 -9.39
C GLU A 39 -21.12 -18.66 -8.86
N HIS A 40 -20.93 -18.90 -7.56
CA HIS A 40 -19.60 -19.01 -6.96
C HIS A 40 -18.83 -20.25 -7.44
N ARG A 41 -19.54 -21.34 -7.78
CA ARG A 41 -18.97 -22.59 -8.33
C ARG A 41 -18.82 -22.57 -9.86
N ALA A 42 -19.70 -21.85 -10.58
CA ALA A 42 -19.72 -21.76 -12.04
C ALA A 42 -18.75 -20.71 -12.62
N ARG A 43 -18.17 -19.84 -11.78
CA ARG A 43 -17.16 -18.88 -12.22
C ARG A 43 -15.90 -19.63 -12.71
N PRO A 44 -15.35 -19.32 -13.90
CA PRO A 44 -14.17 -20.01 -14.42
C PRO A 44 -13.05 -20.04 -13.37
N PRO A 45 -12.37 -21.18 -13.15
CA PRO A 45 -11.37 -21.33 -12.09
C PRO A 45 -10.28 -20.25 -12.14
N GLN A 46 -9.94 -19.77 -13.35
CA GLN A 46 -9.00 -18.67 -13.57
C GLN A 46 -9.48 -17.32 -13.00
N LYS A 47 -10.77 -16.98 -13.10
CA LYS A 47 -11.31 -15.74 -12.55
C LYS A 47 -11.37 -15.75 -11.01
N ARG A 48 -11.51 -16.93 -10.39
CA ARG A 48 -11.44 -17.09 -8.94
C ARG A 48 -10.00 -17.02 -8.45
N ALA A 49 -9.08 -17.70 -9.12
CA ALA A 49 -7.65 -17.64 -8.85
C ALA A 49 -7.10 -16.20 -8.92
N GLN A 50 -7.49 -15.43 -9.94
CA GLN A 50 -7.07 -14.03 -10.05
C GLN A 50 -7.60 -13.18 -8.89
N ARG A 51 -8.88 -13.34 -8.51
CA ARG A 51 -9.46 -12.62 -7.37
C ARG A 51 -8.75 -12.88 -6.06
N THR A 52 -8.40 -14.15 -5.79
CA THR A 52 -7.63 -14.50 -4.59
C THR A 52 -6.24 -13.87 -4.62
N ARG A 53 -5.58 -13.88 -5.77
CA ARG A 53 -4.28 -13.23 -5.97
C ARG A 53 -4.36 -11.72 -5.73
N ASP A 54 -5.38 -11.06 -6.27
CA ASP A 54 -5.59 -9.61 -6.11
C ASP A 54 -5.95 -9.24 -4.66
N ALA A 55 -6.72 -10.10 -3.97
CA ALA A 55 -7.03 -9.93 -2.55
C ALA A 55 -5.77 -10.06 -1.68
N LEU A 56 -4.87 -10.99 -2.00
CA LEU A 56 -3.58 -11.12 -1.35
C LEU A 56 -2.71 -9.87 -1.53
N ILE A 57 -2.60 -9.36 -2.75
CA ILE A 57 -1.82 -8.14 -3.05
C ILE A 57 -2.42 -6.93 -2.32
N THR A 58 -3.75 -6.75 -2.40
CA THR A 58 -4.44 -5.62 -1.78
C THR A 58 -4.36 -5.67 -0.25
N GLY A 59 -4.60 -6.85 0.34
CA GLY A 59 -4.49 -7.07 1.78
C GLY A 59 -3.07 -6.81 2.27
N ALA A 60 -2.06 -7.37 1.58
CA ALA A 60 -0.66 -7.14 1.92
C ALA A 60 -0.25 -5.66 1.81
N ALA A 61 -0.64 -4.99 0.72
CA ALA A 61 -0.38 -3.58 0.53
C ALA A 61 -0.95 -2.74 1.68
N ARG A 62 -2.19 -3.01 2.10
CA ARG A 62 -2.82 -2.31 3.22
C ARG A 62 -2.08 -2.58 4.54
N THR A 63 -1.72 -3.84 4.81
CA THR A 63 -1.00 -4.21 6.03
C THR A 63 0.36 -3.54 6.10
N ILE A 64 1.13 -3.51 5.00
CA ILE A 64 2.44 -2.84 4.96
C ILE A 64 2.29 -1.33 5.12
N ALA A 65 1.32 -0.72 4.41
CA ALA A 65 1.10 0.72 4.45
C ALA A 65 0.70 1.26 5.84
N CYS A 66 0.09 0.43 6.68
CA CYS A 66 -0.34 0.82 8.04
C CYS A 66 0.57 0.28 9.15
N GLY A 67 1.21 -0.88 8.93
CA GLY A 67 1.94 -1.62 9.95
C GLY A 67 3.45 -1.67 9.76
N GLY A 68 3.98 -1.08 8.68
CA GLY A 68 5.40 -1.12 8.36
C GLY A 68 5.80 -2.38 7.58
N SER A 69 7.09 -2.55 7.34
CA SER A 69 7.65 -3.65 6.54
C SER A 69 7.74 -4.99 7.28
N GLY A 70 7.61 -4.99 8.62
CA GLY A 70 7.71 -6.15 9.50
C GLY A 70 6.55 -7.15 9.44
N VAL A 71 5.77 -7.16 8.35
CA VAL A 71 4.59 -8.02 8.20
C VAL A 71 4.95 -9.52 8.18
N THR A 72 4.10 -10.34 8.79
CA THR A 72 4.23 -11.80 8.79
C THR A 72 3.27 -12.45 7.80
N VAL A 73 3.52 -13.71 7.43
CA VAL A 73 2.59 -14.50 6.60
C VAL A 73 1.19 -14.55 7.22
N ASN A 74 1.09 -14.63 8.55
CA ASN A 74 -0.19 -14.64 9.24
C ASN A 74 -0.94 -13.33 9.04
N ASP A 75 -0.26 -12.18 9.11
CA ASP A 75 -0.89 -10.88 8.88
C ASP A 75 -1.41 -10.76 7.45
N LEU A 76 -0.66 -11.25 6.46
CA LEU A 76 -1.06 -11.22 5.05
C LEU A 76 -2.31 -12.06 4.80
N ILE A 77 -2.35 -13.29 5.29
CA ILE A 77 -3.49 -14.19 5.05
C ILE A 77 -4.75 -13.74 5.79
N GLN A 78 -4.58 -13.16 6.99
CA GLN A 78 -5.70 -12.57 7.75
C GLN A 78 -6.26 -11.35 7.02
N ALA A 79 -5.39 -10.43 6.57
CA ALA A 79 -5.81 -9.24 5.84
C ALA A 79 -6.49 -9.56 4.50
N ALA A 80 -6.05 -10.62 3.82
CA ALA A 80 -6.61 -11.04 2.54
C ALA A 80 -7.83 -11.98 2.67
N GLY A 81 -8.14 -12.48 3.87
CA GLY A 81 -9.22 -13.45 4.08
C GLY A 81 -8.97 -14.80 3.38
N VAL A 82 -7.70 -15.23 3.30
CA VAL A 82 -7.30 -16.48 2.63
C VAL A 82 -6.64 -17.46 3.60
N THR A 83 -6.52 -18.72 3.20
CA THR A 83 -5.77 -19.71 3.98
C THR A 83 -4.28 -19.67 3.64
N LYS A 84 -3.44 -20.19 4.55
CA LYS A 84 -2.00 -20.36 4.32
C LYS A 84 -1.71 -21.17 3.05
N GLY A 85 -2.44 -22.28 2.84
CA GLY A 85 -2.33 -23.08 1.62
C GLY A 85 -2.75 -22.31 0.36
N GLY A 86 -3.81 -21.49 0.45
CA GLY A 86 -4.25 -20.62 -0.65
C GLY A 86 -3.23 -19.54 -1.01
N MET A 87 -2.53 -18.98 -0.03
CA MET A 87 -1.41 -18.07 -0.28
C MET A 87 -0.27 -18.77 -1.02
N TYR A 88 0.21 -19.92 -0.53
CA TYR A 88 1.31 -20.65 -1.17
C TYR A 88 0.97 -21.18 -2.56
N PHE A 89 -0.31 -21.41 -2.85
CA PHE A 89 -0.78 -21.73 -4.20
C PHE A 89 -0.55 -20.58 -5.20
N HIS A 90 -0.66 -19.32 -4.75
CA HIS A 90 -0.50 -18.13 -5.60
C HIS A 90 0.89 -17.50 -5.55
N PHE A 91 1.55 -17.59 -4.40
CA PHE A 91 2.84 -16.97 -4.14
C PHE A 91 3.73 -17.94 -3.35
N PRO A 92 4.95 -18.26 -3.83
CA PRO A 92 5.81 -19.25 -3.18
C PRO A 92 6.34 -18.78 -1.81
N SER A 93 6.32 -17.48 -1.52
CA SER A 93 6.83 -16.90 -0.28
C SER A 93 6.11 -15.61 0.09
N LYS A 94 6.36 -15.12 1.31
CA LYS A 94 5.96 -13.77 1.74
C LYS A 94 6.55 -12.71 0.81
N ASP A 95 7.83 -12.85 0.47
CA ASP A 95 8.56 -11.90 -0.37
C ASP A 95 7.95 -11.81 -1.77
N ALA A 96 7.50 -12.94 -2.33
CA ALA A 96 6.79 -12.94 -3.61
C ALA A 96 5.48 -12.12 -3.57
N VAL A 97 4.79 -12.08 -2.42
CA VAL A 97 3.62 -11.18 -2.25
C VAL A 97 4.08 -9.72 -2.18
N VAL A 98 5.13 -9.42 -1.41
CA VAL A 98 5.68 -8.06 -1.29
C VAL A 98 6.16 -7.53 -2.64
N HIS A 99 6.89 -8.34 -3.43
CA HIS A 99 7.28 -7.98 -4.78
C HIS A 99 6.06 -7.69 -5.67
N ALA A 100 4.99 -8.48 -5.58
CA ALA A 100 3.78 -8.21 -6.34
C ALA A 100 3.06 -6.91 -5.91
N VAL A 101 3.17 -6.52 -4.63
CA VAL A 101 2.73 -5.20 -4.15
C VAL A 101 3.57 -4.08 -4.77
N VAL A 102 4.89 -4.23 -4.79
CA VAL A 102 5.83 -3.27 -5.41
C VAL A 102 5.59 -3.16 -6.92
N ASP A 103 5.37 -4.26 -7.62
CA ASP A 103 5.02 -4.26 -9.05
C ASP A 103 3.71 -3.54 -9.33
N GLN A 104 2.72 -3.70 -8.44
CA GLN A 104 1.46 -2.97 -8.53
C GLN A 104 1.66 -1.47 -8.30
N ALA A 105 2.51 -1.09 -7.34
CA ALA A 105 2.88 0.30 -7.09
C ALA A 105 3.60 0.92 -8.29
N ALA A 106 4.51 0.18 -8.93
CA ALA A 106 5.22 0.63 -10.13
C ALA A 106 4.25 1.02 -11.25
N ARG A 107 3.27 0.15 -11.54
CA ARG A 107 2.22 0.44 -12.54
C ARG A 107 1.39 1.68 -12.17
N GLN A 108 1.08 1.85 -10.90
CA GLN A 108 0.32 3.01 -10.41
C GLN A 108 1.13 4.31 -10.40
N CYS A 109 2.46 4.23 -10.49
CA CYS A 109 3.38 5.36 -10.58
C CYS A 109 3.76 5.73 -12.02
N GLU A 110 3.28 5.02 -13.04
CA GLU A 110 3.62 5.30 -14.44
C GLU A 110 3.27 6.74 -14.86
N PHE A 111 2.24 7.35 -14.25
CA PHE A 111 1.87 8.74 -14.50
C PHE A 111 2.99 9.74 -14.19
N LEU A 112 3.96 9.40 -13.33
CA LEU A 112 5.11 10.25 -13.03
C LEU A 112 6.04 10.42 -14.24
N ARG A 113 5.99 9.48 -15.19
CA ARG A 113 6.77 9.54 -16.43
C ARG A 113 6.09 10.37 -17.51
N ALA A 114 4.84 10.76 -17.33
CA ALA A 114 4.14 11.60 -18.27
C ALA A 114 4.82 12.97 -18.33
N HIS A 115 5.02 13.50 -19.54
CA HIS A 115 5.54 14.84 -19.71
C HIS A 115 4.55 15.85 -19.12
N ARG A 116 5.05 16.74 -18.26
CA ARG A 116 4.26 17.80 -17.65
C ARG A 116 4.66 19.13 -18.28
N PRO A 117 3.72 19.92 -18.81
CA PRO A 117 4.03 21.27 -19.25
C PRO A 117 4.48 22.09 -18.03
N SER A 118 5.62 22.74 -18.14
CA SER A 118 6.07 23.67 -17.11
C SER A 118 5.27 24.96 -17.18
N THR A 119 4.91 25.51 -16.02
CA THR A 119 4.27 26.82 -15.89
C THR A 119 5.30 27.97 -15.89
N GLY A 120 6.59 27.66 -15.89
CA GLY A 120 7.68 28.62 -15.66
C GLY A 120 7.95 28.92 -14.19
N ASP A 121 7.09 28.45 -13.28
CA ASP A 121 7.31 28.47 -11.83
C ASP A 121 7.71 27.07 -11.35
N THR A 122 9.01 26.87 -11.15
CA THR A 122 9.57 25.58 -10.69
C THR A 122 8.99 25.13 -9.34
N VAL A 123 8.70 26.06 -8.43
CA VAL A 123 8.14 25.71 -7.13
C VAL A 123 6.73 25.17 -7.32
N ALA A 124 5.89 25.90 -8.07
CA ALA A 124 4.53 25.47 -8.36
C ALA A 124 4.49 24.12 -9.13
N ASP A 125 5.34 23.95 -10.13
CA ASP A 125 5.39 22.73 -10.94
C ASP A 125 5.77 21.49 -10.09
N VAL A 126 6.79 21.61 -9.23
CA VAL A 126 7.19 20.51 -8.34
C VAL A 126 6.12 20.25 -7.28
N GLN A 127 5.50 21.29 -6.73
CA GLN A 127 4.41 21.15 -5.76
C GLN A 127 3.19 20.45 -6.37
N ASP A 128 2.83 20.74 -7.62
CA ASP A 128 1.77 20.03 -8.35
C ASP A 128 2.12 18.55 -8.59
N LEU A 129 3.36 18.26 -8.98
CA LEU A 129 3.86 16.88 -9.12
C LEU A 129 3.72 16.10 -7.81
N LEU A 130 4.17 16.68 -6.69
CA LEU A 130 4.06 16.07 -5.37
C LEU A 130 2.59 15.92 -4.95
N GLY A 131 1.74 16.92 -5.19
CA GLY A 131 0.31 16.83 -4.96
C GLY A 131 -0.35 15.67 -5.71
N GLY A 132 0.00 15.49 -6.98
CA GLY A 132 -0.44 14.35 -7.79
C GLY A 132 0.01 13.00 -7.25
N TYR A 133 1.26 12.91 -6.81
CA TYR A 133 1.81 11.71 -6.16
C TYR A 133 1.07 11.36 -4.87
N PHE A 134 0.90 12.31 -3.95
CA PHE A 134 0.18 12.09 -2.70
C PHE A 134 -1.30 11.76 -2.93
N THR A 135 -1.93 12.32 -3.97
CA THR A 135 -3.29 11.96 -4.37
C THR A 135 -3.39 10.49 -4.80
N HIS A 136 -2.43 10.00 -5.58
CA HIS A 136 -2.36 8.60 -5.95
C HIS A 136 -2.06 7.70 -4.75
N ALA A 137 -1.15 8.11 -3.87
CA ALA A 137 -0.82 7.37 -2.65
C ALA A 137 -2.05 7.25 -1.72
N LYS A 138 -2.86 8.31 -1.60
CA LYS A 138 -4.15 8.25 -0.87
C LYS A 138 -5.13 7.23 -1.45
N ARG A 139 -5.15 7.08 -2.77
CA ARG A 139 -6.05 6.15 -3.48
C ARG A 139 -5.57 4.71 -3.45
N TYR A 140 -4.25 4.48 -3.51
CA TYR A 140 -3.68 3.15 -3.71
C TYR A 140 -2.78 2.73 -2.55
N TRP A 141 -3.22 1.71 -1.81
CA TRP A 141 -2.44 1.10 -0.72
C TRP A 141 -1.07 0.60 -1.17
N SER A 142 -0.95 0.05 -2.38
CA SER A 142 0.31 -0.45 -2.91
C SER A 142 1.36 0.65 -3.06
N LEU A 143 0.93 1.86 -3.42
CA LEU A 143 1.85 2.97 -3.55
C LEU A 143 2.37 3.45 -2.18
N ARG A 144 1.50 3.51 -1.18
CA ARG A 144 1.89 3.78 0.22
C ARG A 144 2.82 2.70 0.78
N ALA A 145 2.49 1.44 0.50
CA ALA A 145 3.33 0.31 0.92
C ALA A 145 4.73 0.41 0.30
N ALA A 146 4.84 0.70 -1.00
CA ALA A 146 6.14 0.88 -1.63
C ALA A 146 6.95 2.04 -1.02
N ALA A 147 6.29 3.15 -0.64
CA ALA A 147 6.95 4.26 0.05
C ALA A 147 7.50 3.85 1.44
N VAL A 148 6.74 3.07 2.22
CA VAL A 148 7.20 2.49 3.49
C VAL A 148 8.43 1.59 3.30
N LEU A 149 8.51 0.90 2.16
CA LEU A 149 9.61 -0.01 1.84
C LEU A 149 10.87 0.71 1.33
N TRP A 150 10.87 2.02 1.10
CA TRP A 150 12.06 2.75 0.64
C TRP A 150 13.22 2.73 1.62
N THR A 151 12.95 2.53 2.90
CA THR A 151 13.96 2.48 3.97
C THR A 151 14.10 1.09 4.57
N ASP A 152 13.40 0.08 4.02
CA ASP A 152 13.53 -1.29 4.47
C ASP A 152 14.74 -1.94 3.79
N LEU A 153 15.74 -2.36 4.56
CA LEU A 153 16.99 -2.92 4.02
C LEU A 153 16.78 -4.20 3.19
N HIS A 154 15.65 -4.90 3.34
CA HIS A 154 15.37 -6.11 2.57
C HIS A 154 14.68 -5.81 1.23
N TYR A 155 13.89 -4.73 1.15
CA TYR A 155 13.11 -4.40 -0.03
C TYR A 155 13.48 -3.04 -0.69
N GLU A 156 14.47 -2.30 -0.15
CA GLU A 156 14.75 -0.93 -0.59
C GLU A 156 15.10 -0.84 -2.07
N ASP A 157 15.90 -1.76 -2.60
CA ASP A 157 16.33 -1.72 -4.00
C ASP A 157 15.13 -1.80 -4.96
N VAL A 158 14.27 -2.80 -4.75
CA VAL A 158 13.08 -3.00 -5.59
C VAL A 158 12.05 -1.89 -5.39
N ALA A 159 11.83 -1.44 -4.15
CA ALA A 159 10.86 -0.40 -3.85
C ALA A 159 11.31 0.97 -4.40
N ARG A 160 12.59 1.30 -4.26
CA ARG A 160 13.16 2.56 -4.79
C ARG A 160 13.15 2.56 -6.31
N ALA A 161 13.52 1.46 -6.95
CA ALA A 161 13.40 1.30 -8.40
C ALA A 161 11.98 1.51 -8.90
N ALA A 162 10.99 0.96 -8.20
CA ALA A 162 9.59 1.05 -8.60
C ALA A 162 8.97 2.44 -8.47
N THR A 163 9.33 3.19 -7.42
CA THR A 163 8.53 4.39 -7.04
C THR A 163 9.37 5.60 -6.63
N TYR A 164 10.51 5.43 -5.94
CA TYR A 164 11.39 6.53 -5.56
C TYR A 164 12.10 7.15 -6.77
N HIS A 165 12.78 6.33 -7.58
CA HIS A 165 13.56 6.80 -8.72
C HIS A 165 12.70 7.49 -9.79
N PRO A 166 11.51 6.98 -10.16
CA PRO A 166 10.61 7.70 -11.06
C PRO A 166 10.17 9.07 -10.52
N LEU A 167 9.83 9.16 -9.23
CA LEU A 167 9.42 10.43 -8.62
C LEU A 167 10.59 11.43 -8.58
N ARG A 168 11.78 10.97 -8.14
CA ARG A 168 13.01 11.77 -8.16
C ARG A 168 13.36 12.26 -9.56
N ALA A 169 13.25 11.40 -10.56
CA ALA A 169 13.52 11.75 -11.95
C ALA A 169 12.55 12.81 -12.47
N ALA A 170 11.26 12.71 -12.12
CA ALA A 170 10.27 13.71 -12.47
C ALA A 170 10.54 15.07 -11.80
N VAL A 171 10.92 15.08 -10.52
CA VAL A 171 11.34 16.31 -9.81
C VAL A 171 12.57 16.91 -10.49
N LEU A 172 13.60 16.11 -10.77
CA LEU A 172 14.81 16.57 -11.44
C LEU A 172 14.53 17.13 -12.85
N ALA A 173 13.61 16.50 -13.60
CA ALA A 173 13.21 16.98 -14.92
C ALA A 173 12.58 18.37 -14.84
N LEU A 174 11.72 18.63 -13.85
CA LEU A 174 11.12 19.95 -13.65
C LEU A 174 12.16 20.99 -13.23
N LEU A 175 13.04 20.64 -12.29
CA LEU A 175 14.15 21.51 -11.84
C LEU A 175 15.09 21.90 -13.00
N THR A 176 15.39 20.96 -13.89
CA THR A 176 16.29 21.20 -15.04
C THR A 176 15.62 21.92 -16.20
N SER A 177 14.32 21.69 -16.44
CA SER A 177 13.56 22.33 -17.53
C SER A 177 13.51 23.86 -17.44
N ASN A 178 13.64 24.42 -16.24
CA ASN A 178 13.64 25.86 -15.98
C ASN A 178 15.05 26.48 -15.96
N GLY A 179 16.06 25.80 -16.51
CA GLY A 179 17.27 26.44 -17.03
C GLY A 179 18.44 26.63 -16.06
N ARG A 180 18.59 25.80 -15.03
CA ARG A 180 19.69 25.94 -14.05
C ARG A 180 20.55 24.70 -13.92
N LEU A 181 21.84 24.95 -13.72
CA LEU A 181 22.96 24.00 -13.72
C LEU A 181 22.60 22.62 -13.10
N PRO A 182 23.00 21.51 -13.73
CA PRO A 182 22.53 20.18 -13.36
C PRO A 182 22.91 19.77 -11.92
N THR A 183 24.05 20.23 -11.39
CA THR A 183 24.53 19.83 -10.06
C THR A 183 23.61 20.29 -8.93
N ILE A 184 23.20 21.57 -8.93
CA ILE A 184 22.27 22.12 -7.92
C ILE A 184 20.90 21.45 -8.03
N SER A 185 20.47 21.14 -9.26
CA SER A 185 19.19 20.45 -9.51
C SER A 185 19.19 19.02 -8.95
N VAL A 186 20.33 18.31 -8.99
CA VAL A 186 20.47 16.98 -8.41
C VAL A 186 20.36 17.01 -6.89
N ASP A 187 21.13 17.87 -6.22
CA ASP A 187 21.11 18.00 -4.76
C ASP A 187 19.73 18.45 -4.26
N THR A 188 19.07 19.33 -5.01
CA THR A 188 17.71 19.80 -4.71
C THR A 188 16.70 18.66 -4.85
N ALA A 189 16.80 17.83 -5.89
CA ALA A 189 15.93 16.67 -6.05
C ALA A 189 16.14 15.66 -4.91
N ASP A 190 17.39 15.44 -4.49
CA ASP A 190 17.71 14.56 -3.35
C ASP A 190 17.18 15.12 -2.03
N ALA A 191 17.30 16.43 -1.80
CA ALA A 191 16.73 17.09 -0.63
C ALA A 191 15.19 17.00 -0.59
N VAL A 192 14.52 17.24 -1.74
CA VAL A 192 13.06 17.07 -1.87
C VAL A 192 12.67 15.62 -1.55
N MET A 193 13.37 14.65 -2.11
CA MET A 193 13.06 13.24 -1.87
C MET A 193 13.35 12.80 -0.44
N ALA A 194 14.38 13.36 0.21
CA ALA A 194 14.64 13.14 1.63
C ALA A 194 13.49 13.66 2.51
N ILE A 195 12.94 14.84 2.19
CA ILE A 195 11.74 15.38 2.86
C ILE A 195 10.54 14.47 2.63
N VAL A 196 10.26 14.09 1.38
CA VAL A 196 9.14 13.19 1.04
C VAL A 196 9.27 11.88 1.80
N CYS A 197 10.44 11.23 1.76
CA CYS A 197 10.73 9.99 2.47
C CYS A 197 10.52 10.14 3.97
N GLY A 198 11.11 11.19 4.57
CA GLY A 198 10.98 11.48 6.00
C GLY A 198 9.53 11.64 6.45
N VAL A 199 8.73 12.39 5.69
CA VAL A 199 7.30 12.55 5.98
C VAL A 199 6.55 11.23 5.80
N THR A 200 6.76 10.50 4.70
CA THR A 200 6.03 9.24 4.44
C THR A 200 6.35 8.14 5.45
N THR A 201 7.55 8.13 6.03
CA THR A 201 7.98 7.12 7.02
C THR A 201 7.55 7.47 8.44
N THR A 202 7.45 8.76 8.78
CA THR A 202 7.09 9.20 10.14
C THR A 202 5.59 9.35 10.37
N ALA A 203 4.79 9.38 9.30
CA ALA A 203 3.36 9.67 9.39
C ALA A 203 2.49 8.57 10.05
N GLY A 204 3.08 7.47 10.53
CA GLY A 204 2.41 6.45 11.37
C GLY A 204 1.29 5.67 10.66
N PRO A 205 0.48 4.88 11.40
CA PRO A 205 -0.56 3.99 10.84
C PRO A 205 -1.69 4.68 10.03
N GLY A 206 -1.70 6.02 10.01
CA GLY A 206 -2.63 6.84 9.24
C GLY A 206 -1.95 7.69 8.16
N GLY A 207 -0.63 7.57 7.97
CA GLY A 207 0.28 8.58 7.42
C GLY A 207 0.19 9.01 5.96
N PHE A 208 -0.98 8.85 5.35
CA PHE A 208 -1.36 9.59 4.15
C PHE A 208 -2.78 10.19 4.31
N GLY A 209 -3.33 10.22 5.52
CA GLY A 209 -4.70 10.62 5.87
C GLY A 209 -4.75 11.98 6.55
N ASP A 210 -5.75 12.78 6.21
CA ASP A 210 -6.10 14.11 6.76
C ASP A 210 -5.27 15.31 6.27
N GLY A 211 -4.53 15.18 5.16
CA GLY A 211 -3.91 16.32 4.45
C GLY A 211 -2.60 16.85 5.05
N GLY A 212 -2.35 16.58 6.34
CA GLY A 212 -1.16 17.06 7.07
C GLY A 212 0.18 16.61 6.48
N ASP A 213 0.25 15.44 5.84
CA ASP A 213 1.49 14.94 5.24
C ASP A 213 1.88 15.73 3.98
N LEU A 214 0.91 15.98 3.09
CA LEU A 214 1.15 16.75 1.88
C LEU A 214 1.47 18.20 2.23
N ASP A 215 0.67 18.83 3.11
CA ASP A 215 0.90 20.22 3.51
C ASP A 215 2.29 20.40 4.15
N THR A 216 2.73 19.43 4.95
CA THR A 216 4.08 19.42 5.52
C THR A 216 5.15 19.28 4.43
N VAL A 217 4.99 18.35 3.48
CA VAL A 217 5.92 18.22 2.34
C VAL A 217 6.00 19.51 1.54
N LEU A 218 4.86 20.11 1.17
CA LEU A 218 4.84 21.33 0.35
C LEU A 218 5.47 22.51 1.11
N ARG A 219 5.19 22.65 2.41
CA ARG A 219 5.79 23.67 3.28
C ARG A 219 7.31 23.54 3.40
N LEU A 220 7.82 22.30 3.49
CA LEU A 220 9.26 22.04 3.66
C LEU A 220 10.04 22.10 2.34
N THR A 221 9.43 21.68 1.22
CA THR A 221 10.11 21.62 -0.08
C THR A 221 10.14 22.97 -0.79
N GLY A 222 9.13 23.82 -0.63
CA GLY A 222 9.06 25.13 -1.28
C GLY A 222 10.31 26.01 -1.07
N PRO A 223 10.74 26.25 0.19
CA PRO A 223 11.95 27.03 0.45
C PRO A 223 13.24 26.42 -0.11
N VAL A 224 13.34 25.08 -0.11
CA VAL A 224 14.50 24.35 -0.66
C VAL A 224 14.63 24.59 -2.17
N ILE A 225 13.51 24.49 -2.89
CA ILE A 225 13.44 24.72 -4.33
C ILE A 225 13.68 26.19 -4.66
N ALA A 226 13.06 27.11 -3.91
CA ALA A 226 13.21 28.55 -4.11
C ALA A 226 14.66 29.02 -3.89
N ALA A 227 15.33 28.52 -2.85
CA ALA A 227 16.74 28.83 -2.58
C ALA A 227 17.67 28.33 -3.69
N ALA A 228 17.44 27.12 -4.20
CA ALA A 228 18.18 26.58 -5.35
C ALA A 228 18.01 27.45 -6.60
N GLY A 229 16.83 28.04 -6.78
CA GLY A 229 16.60 29.07 -7.79
C GLY A 229 17.41 30.35 -7.53
N ALA A 230 17.32 30.93 -6.34
CA ALA A 230 17.97 32.21 -6.04
C ALA A 230 19.51 32.19 -6.20
N VAL A 231 20.17 31.06 -5.92
CA VAL A 231 21.64 30.89 -6.04
C VAL A 231 22.13 30.84 -7.50
N ALA A 232 21.21 30.67 -8.45
CA ALA A 232 21.53 30.56 -9.86
C ALA A 232 21.01 31.75 -10.69
N VAL A 233 20.70 32.90 -10.06
CA VAL A 233 20.66 34.24 -10.71
C VAL A 233 22.01 34.90 -10.46
#